data_AF-A0A970IA29-F1
#
_entry.id   AF-A0A970IA29-F1
#
_cell.length_a   1.000
_cell.length_b   1.000
_cell.length_c   1.000
_cell.angle_alpha   90.00
_cell.angle_beta   90.00
_cell.angle_gamma   90.00
#
_symmetry.space_group_name_H-M   'P 1'
#
loop_
_entity.id
_entity.type
_entity.pdbx_description
1 polymer ?
#
loop_
_entity_poly.entity_id
_entity_poly.type
_entity_poly.pdbx_seq_one_letter_code
_entity_poly.pdbx_strand_id
1 'polypeptide(L)'
;MAVTSINQIKNWFKNGLKPAQEHFWHWMDSYWHKEDEIPISSIGGLDEALGNKSDTDHGHDGYADINASNLTEENVAAWQSALNLSAEVNDDEVGLTEDHEYLGLTAENNQADFNETVATKFESQDEAIGNKMSKPENEGSSEDYQYVIGMDEEGDVAKLPANDLGKNIGNTDLEILEPRVLDTNGFPFSIAELPNKSTDATFTDFMGKNATGQVAKIGYPAFKLQAENWTSAQKQEFTQILNGGFSTGTMAVNLISPPIFELENNNIYLVLRGANLNLHPTNRKIEILNATTQAVLAEVPVSQIQTYASGTELVFFYNFYSLGVGTYKLRLTSGVSAYVTSLNFQIVSKITNIDLKTNVFDILTSYPNTLSYGTPDTVVFENEIQGSVTSTPIFSAKSSELFAMGEDWYLELLIDNSFAAISPTSNYHSRIGVGYSSTVNQLAYSQLNYLATNTSYSGGGIGKKLLGTSTVYVPNPLSGSVIFIKQGNLLTVISGTQTWSETISNNSGYSIFLQVPNRSQKETFSAQIIKAYTF
;
A
#
# COMPACT_ATOMS: atom_id res chain seq x y z
N MET A 1 -106.67 -66.57 -48.01
CA MET A 1 -107.18 -66.26 -49.37
C MET A 1 -108.54 -66.91 -49.54
N ALA A 2 -109.50 -66.28 -50.22
CA ALA A 2 -110.85 -66.83 -50.36
C ALA A 2 -110.84 -67.97 -51.39
N VAL A 3 -110.83 -69.21 -50.91
CA VAL A 3 -110.81 -70.40 -51.76
C VAL A 3 -112.17 -70.58 -52.43
N THR A 4 -112.20 -70.49 -53.76
CA THR A 4 -113.39 -70.85 -54.54
C THR A 4 -113.30 -72.32 -54.94
N SER A 5 -114.38 -73.09 -54.73
CA SER A 5 -114.36 -74.52 -55.05
C SER A 5 -114.12 -74.77 -56.55
N ILE A 6 -113.38 -75.83 -56.88
CA ILE A 6 -113.05 -76.15 -58.28
C ILE A 6 -114.28 -76.41 -59.14
N ASN A 7 -115.39 -76.87 -58.56
CA ASN A 7 -116.65 -77.08 -59.27
C ASN A 7 -117.35 -75.77 -59.63
N GLN A 8 -117.25 -74.75 -58.77
CA GLN A 8 -117.73 -73.40 -59.08
C GLN A 8 -116.85 -72.75 -60.16
N ILE A 9 -115.52 -72.87 -60.05
CA ILE A 9 -114.59 -72.37 -61.08
C ILE A 9 -114.91 -73.00 -62.43
N LYS A 10 -115.03 -74.34 -62.51
CA LYS A 10 -115.37 -75.03 -63.78
C LYS A 10 -116.68 -74.57 -64.42
N ASN A 11 -117.67 -74.15 -63.62
CA ASN A 11 -118.94 -73.63 -64.16
C ASN A 11 -118.77 -72.27 -64.86
N TRP A 12 -117.84 -71.42 -64.40
CA TRP A 12 -117.55 -70.13 -65.03
C TRP A 12 -116.86 -70.26 -66.40
N PHE A 13 -116.18 -71.38 -66.65
CA PHE A 13 -115.36 -71.61 -67.85
C PHE A 13 -115.94 -72.68 -68.78
N LYS A 14 -117.27 -72.79 -68.87
CA LYS A 14 -117.95 -73.66 -69.84
C LYS A 14 -117.96 -73.05 -71.24
N ASN A 15 -117.95 -73.92 -72.25
CA ASN A 15 -117.91 -73.51 -73.65
C ASN A 15 -119.09 -72.59 -74.01
N GLY A 16 -118.81 -71.46 -74.64
CA GLY A 16 -119.82 -70.46 -75.02
C GLY A 16 -120.13 -69.39 -73.97
N LEU A 17 -119.59 -69.50 -72.74
CA LEU A 17 -119.65 -68.43 -71.74
C LEU A 17 -118.35 -67.60 -71.78
N LYS A 18 -118.46 -66.28 -71.60
CA LYS A 18 -117.32 -65.38 -71.46
C LYS A 18 -117.12 -65.01 -69.98
N PRO A 19 -116.11 -65.56 -69.28
CA PRO A 19 -115.87 -65.24 -67.88
C PRO A 19 -115.48 -63.77 -67.69
N ALA A 20 -115.93 -63.18 -66.59
CA ALA A 20 -115.51 -61.85 -66.17
C ALA A 20 -114.08 -61.90 -65.59
N GLN A 21 -113.42 -60.75 -65.53
CA GLN A 21 -112.05 -60.61 -65.02
C GLN A 21 -111.88 -61.21 -63.61
N GLU A 22 -112.83 -60.98 -62.71
CA GLU A 22 -112.76 -61.49 -61.34
C GLU A 22 -112.78 -63.03 -61.28
N HIS A 23 -113.43 -63.71 -62.23
CA HIS A 23 -113.43 -65.17 -62.29
C HIS A 23 -112.03 -65.72 -62.63
N PHE A 24 -111.21 -64.97 -63.36
CA PHE A 24 -109.83 -65.36 -63.64
C PHE A 24 -108.92 -65.16 -62.41
N TRP A 25 -109.13 -64.09 -61.65
CA TRP A 25 -108.39 -63.86 -60.39
C TRP A 25 -108.74 -64.91 -59.34
N HIS A 26 -110.03 -65.21 -59.14
CA HIS A 26 -110.44 -66.29 -58.24
C HIS A 26 -109.97 -67.68 -58.71
N TRP A 27 -109.79 -67.88 -60.01
CA TRP A 27 -109.14 -69.10 -60.50
C TRP A 27 -107.69 -69.16 -60.08
N MET A 28 -106.91 -68.08 -60.23
CA MET A 28 -105.49 -68.04 -59.83
C MET A 28 -105.32 -68.16 -58.31
N ASP A 29 -106.08 -67.40 -57.51
CA ASP A 29 -105.99 -67.37 -56.05
C ASP A 29 -106.41 -68.70 -55.37
N SER A 30 -107.13 -69.57 -56.09
CA SER A 30 -107.51 -70.90 -55.59
C SER A 30 -106.39 -71.95 -55.73
N TYR A 31 -105.26 -71.62 -56.36
CA TYR A 31 -104.07 -72.47 -56.46
C TYR A 31 -102.87 -71.76 -55.84
N TRP A 32 -101.93 -72.53 -55.29
CA TRP A 32 -100.66 -71.99 -54.80
C TRP A 32 -99.71 -71.73 -55.97
N HIS A 33 -99.06 -70.57 -55.99
CA HIS A 33 -98.00 -70.25 -56.95
C HIS A 33 -96.64 -70.74 -56.44
N LYS A 34 -95.65 -70.83 -57.34
CA LYS A 34 -94.32 -71.38 -57.00
C LYS A 34 -93.54 -70.54 -55.99
N GLU A 35 -93.85 -69.26 -55.88
CA GLU A 35 -93.20 -68.33 -54.95
C GLU A 35 -93.94 -68.24 -53.60
N ASP A 36 -95.10 -68.88 -53.48
CA ASP A 36 -95.86 -68.88 -52.24
C ASP A 36 -95.32 -69.94 -51.27
N GLU A 37 -95.03 -69.52 -50.04
CA GLU A 37 -94.71 -70.46 -48.96
C GLU A 37 -95.96 -71.22 -48.54
N ILE A 38 -95.95 -72.55 -48.69
CA ILE A 38 -97.05 -73.42 -48.25
C ILE A 38 -96.85 -73.74 -46.76
N PRO A 39 -97.73 -73.28 -45.85
CA PRO A 39 -97.60 -73.58 -44.42
C PRO A 39 -97.74 -75.09 -44.19
N ILE A 40 -96.85 -75.66 -43.36
CA ILE A 40 -96.82 -77.10 -43.00
C ILE A 40 -98.19 -77.64 -42.57
N SER A 41 -98.98 -76.82 -41.85
CA SER A 41 -100.34 -77.16 -41.41
C SER A 41 -101.35 -77.36 -42.55
N SER A 42 -100.99 -76.99 -43.78
CA SER A 42 -101.84 -77.10 -44.98
C SER A 42 -101.58 -78.40 -45.77
N ILE A 43 -100.61 -79.22 -45.34
CA ILE A 43 -100.23 -80.49 -45.97
C ILE A 43 -100.87 -81.64 -45.18
N GLY A 44 -101.98 -82.19 -45.69
CA GLY A 44 -102.64 -83.34 -45.07
C GLY A 44 -101.78 -84.60 -45.09
N GLY A 45 -101.68 -85.29 -43.94
CA GLY A 45 -100.92 -86.54 -43.79
C GLY A 45 -99.43 -86.37 -43.47
N LEU A 46 -98.93 -85.13 -43.27
CA LEU A 46 -97.52 -84.86 -42.99
C LEU A 46 -97.07 -85.36 -41.60
N ASP A 47 -97.91 -85.21 -40.58
CA ASP A 47 -97.61 -85.71 -39.22
C ASP A 47 -97.42 -87.24 -39.20
N GLU A 48 -98.23 -87.97 -39.97
CA GLU A 48 -98.18 -89.43 -40.07
C GLU A 48 -96.92 -89.91 -40.83
N ALA A 49 -96.41 -89.10 -41.76
CA ALA A 49 -95.17 -89.37 -42.50
C ALA A 49 -93.89 -89.09 -41.67
N LEU A 50 -93.95 -88.12 -40.74
CA LEU A 50 -92.83 -87.75 -39.85
C LEU A 50 -92.73 -88.68 -38.63
N GLY A 51 -93.86 -89.19 -38.13
CA GLY A 51 -93.90 -90.11 -36.99
C GLY A 51 -93.12 -91.42 -37.17
N ASN A 52 -92.82 -91.82 -38.42
CA ASN A 52 -92.06 -93.04 -38.71
C ASN A 52 -90.56 -92.82 -38.98
N LYS A 53 -90.00 -91.62 -38.73
CA LYS A 53 -88.55 -91.32 -38.91
C LYS A 53 -87.82 -90.82 -37.66
N SER A 54 -88.45 -90.87 -36.49
CA SER A 54 -87.79 -90.55 -35.21
C SER A 54 -87.63 -91.81 -34.36
N ASP A 55 -86.56 -92.56 -34.62
CA ASP A 55 -86.02 -93.51 -33.64
C ASP A 55 -84.65 -93.00 -33.17
N THR A 56 -84.62 -92.46 -31.95
CA THR A 56 -83.62 -92.66 -30.87
C THR A 56 -83.45 -91.38 -30.06
N ASP A 57 -84.05 -91.41 -28.88
CA ASP A 57 -84.02 -90.45 -27.78
C ASP A 57 -82.58 -90.23 -27.24
N HIS A 58 -82.16 -88.97 -27.08
CA HIS A 58 -80.95 -88.55 -26.36
C HIS A 58 -81.34 -87.49 -25.32
N GLY A 59 -81.74 -87.92 -24.12
CA GLY A 59 -81.94 -87.05 -22.96
C GLY A 59 -80.63 -86.77 -22.22
N HIS A 60 -80.37 -85.51 -21.90
CA HIS A 60 -79.12 -85.01 -21.30
C HIS A 60 -79.07 -85.08 -19.76
N ASP A 61 -79.90 -85.90 -19.12
CA ASP A 61 -80.08 -85.92 -17.66
C ASP A 61 -78.94 -86.58 -16.86
N GLY A 62 -77.77 -86.82 -17.49
CA GLY A 62 -76.62 -87.52 -16.91
C GLY A 62 -75.27 -86.78 -16.96
N TYR A 63 -75.25 -85.50 -17.37
CA TYR A 63 -74.01 -84.72 -17.49
C TYR A 63 -73.85 -83.69 -16.36
N ALA A 64 -72.62 -83.51 -15.89
CA ALA A 64 -72.29 -82.43 -14.95
C ALA A 64 -72.45 -81.07 -15.64
N ASP A 65 -73.05 -80.11 -14.95
CA ASP A 65 -73.06 -78.71 -15.35
C ASP A 65 -71.63 -78.16 -15.36
N ILE A 66 -71.40 -77.09 -16.13
CA ILE A 66 -70.06 -76.48 -16.24
C ILE A 66 -69.49 -76.01 -14.90
N ASN A 67 -70.36 -75.71 -13.93
CA ASN A 67 -70.00 -75.32 -12.58
C ASN A 67 -70.18 -76.47 -11.56
N ALA A 68 -70.48 -77.69 -12.03
CA ALA A 68 -70.72 -78.89 -11.25
C ALA A 68 -71.82 -78.79 -10.18
N SER A 69 -72.66 -77.75 -10.21
CA SER A 69 -73.65 -77.48 -9.16
C SER A 69 -74.78 -78.50 -9.11
N ASN A 70 -74.96 -79.27 -10.18
CA ASN A 70 -75.92 -80.37 -10.26
C ASN A 70 -75.34 -81.72 -9.80
N LEU A 71 -74.07 -81.79 -9.37
CA LEU A 71 -73.50 -83.01 -8.82
C LEU A 71 -73.92 -83.20 -7.36
N THR A 72 -74.25 -84.44 -7.00
CA THR A 72 -74.50 -84.84 -5.61
C THR A 72 -73.19 -85.03 -4.86
N GLU A 73 -73.21 -84.95 -3.53
CA GLU A 73 -72.02 -85.16 -2.69
C GLU A 73 -71.33 -86.52 -2.95
N GLU A 74 -72.11 -87.55 -3.31
CA GLU A 74 -71.59 -88.87 -3.69
C GLU A 74 -70.82 -88.83 -5.02
N ASN A 75 -71.32 -88.09 -6.01
CA ASN A 75 -70.63 -87.91 -7.29
C ASN A 75 -69.35 -87.08 -7.12
N VAL A 76 -69.37 -86.06 -6.26
CA VAL A 76 -68.19 -85.25 -5.94
C VAL A 76 -67.12 -86.11 -5.26
N ALA A 77 -67.49 -86.93 -4.27
CA ALA A 77 -66.55 -87.83 -3.60
C ALA A 77 -65.97 -88.91 -4.55
N ALA A 78 -66.81 -89.46 -5.43
CA ALA A 78 -66.36 -90.41 -6.44
C ALA A 78 -65.39 -89.77 -7.45
N TRP A 79 -65.65 -88.53 -7.87
CA TRP A 79 -64.76 -87.79 -8.77
C TRP A 79 -63.46 -87.39 -8.09
N GLN A 80 -63.48 -86.98 -6.82
CA GLN A 80 -62.26 -86.74 -6.03
C GLN A 80 -61.38 -87.99 -5.96
N SER A 81 -61.99 -89.16 -5.71
CA SER A 81 -61.25 -90.43 -5.67
C SER A 81 -60.75 -90.88 -7.05
N ALA A 82 -61.49 -90.63 -8.13
CA ALA A 82 -61.10 -91.02 -9.49
C ALA A 82 -60.01 -90.11 -10.07
N LEU A 83 -60.01 -88.83 -9.70
CA LEU A 83 -59.01 -87.84 -10.09
C LEU A 83 -57.82 -87.80 -9.12
N ASN A 84 -57.86 -88.60 -8.05
CA ASN A 84 -56.83 -88.70 -7.01
C ASN A 84 -56.49 -87.36 -6.36
N LEU A 85 -57.52 -86.54 -6.12
CA LEU A 85 -57.40 -85.22 -5.49
C LEU A 85 -57.70 -85.34 -3.99
N SER A 86 -56.83 -84.77 -3.15
CA SER A 86 -57.08 -84.60 -1.72
C SER A 86 -58.07 -83.45 -1.47
N ALA A 87 -58.74 -83.40 -0.32
CA ALA A 87 -59.84 -82.46 -0.05
C ALA A 87 -59.42 -80.98 -0.03
N GLU A 88 -58.12 -80.70 0.09
CA GLU A 88 -57.49 -79.39 -0.06
C GLU A 88 -56.29 -79.57 -0.99
N VAL A 89 -56.34 -79.02 -2.21
CA VAL A 89 -55.15 -78.97 -3.07
C VAL A 89 -54.14 -78.06 -2.40
N ASN A 90 -53.06 -78.63 -1.88
CA ASN A 90 -51.99 -77.84 -1.28
C ASN A 90 -50.96 -77.44 -2.35
N ASP A 91 -50.18 -76.40 -2.06
CA ASP A 91 -49.19 -75.87 -3.00
C ASP A 91 -48.07 -76.88 -3.31
N ASP A 92 -47.93 -77.95 -2.51
CA ASP A 92 -46.95 -79.02 -2.73
C ASP A 92 -47.35 -79.94 -3.91
N GLU A 93 -48.65 -80.03 -4.19
CA GLU A 93 -49.24 -80.90 -5.21
C GLU A 93 -49.42 -80.19 -6.57
N VAL A 94 -49.16 -78.89 -6.66
CA VAL A 94 -49.29 -78.08 -7.88
C VAL A 94 -47.91 -77.79 -8.48
N GLY A 95 -47.57 -78.44 -9.60
CA GLY A 95 -46.33 -78.17 -10.33
C GLY A 95 -46.33 -76.81 -11.04
N LEU A 96 -45.15 -76.22 -11.25
CA LEU A 96 -45.00 -75.01 -12.03
C LEU A 96 -45.16 -75.28 -13.53
N THR A 97 -45.74 -74.33 -14.26
CA THR A 97 -46.00 -74.49 -15.70
C THR A 97 -44.83 -74.08 -16.59
N GLU A 98 -43.81 -73.42 -16.03
CA GLU A 98 -42.64 -72.91 -16.74
C GLU A 98 -41.43 -72.76 -15.81
N ASP A 99 -40.23 -72.67 -16.39
CA ASP A 99 -38.99 -72.42 -15.65
C ASP A 99 -38.92 -70.95 -15.21
N HIS A 100 -38.52 -70.70 -13.96
CA HIS A 100 -38.27 -69.37 -13.40
C HIS A 100 -36.77 -69.20 -13.10
N GLU A 101 -35.98 -69.07 -14.16
CA GLU A 101 -34.51 -69.04 -14.11
C GLU A 101 -33.94 -67.96 -13.15
N TYR A 102 -34.59 -66.79 -13.07
CA TYR A 102 -34.19 -65.74 -12.11
C TYR A 102 -34.31 -66.19 -10.65
N LEU A 103 -35.25 -67.08 -10.34
CA LEU A 103 -35.45 -67.66 -9.00
C LEU A 103 -34.68 -68.97 -8.79
N GLY A 104 -34.05 -69.52 -9.83
CA GLY A 104 -33.36 -70.80 -9.78
C GLY A 104 -34.30 -72.01 -9.71
N LEU A 105 -35.56 -71.84 -10.14
CA LEU A 105 -36.60 -72.87 -10.13
C LEU A 105 -36.91 -73.33 -11.56
N THR A 106 -37.25 -74.61 -11.73
CA THR A 106 -37.65 -75.21 -13.00
C THR A 106 -39.11 -75.70 -12.95
N ALA A 107 -39.66 -76.10 -14.09
CA ALA A 107 -40.98 -76.72 -14.18
C ALA A 107 -41.10 -78.08 -13.44
N GLU A 108 -40.00 -78.58 -12.85
CA GLU A 108 -40.01 -79.75 -11.96
C GLU A 108 -40.33 -79.37 -10.50
N ASN A 109 -40.26 -78.08 -10.16
CA ASN A 109 -40.63 -77.55 -8.84
C ASN A 109 -42.15 -77.34 -8.73
N ASN A 110 -42.63 -77.25 -7.49
CA ASN A 110 -44.04 -77.00 -7.19
C ASN A 110 -44.29 -75.56 -6.73
N GLN A 111 -45.57 -75.22 -6.55
CA GLN A 111 -46.02 -73.90 -6.12
C GLN A 111 -45.51 -73.57 -4.71
N ALA A 112 -45.31 -74.58 -3.85
CA ALA A 112 -44.72 -74.40 -2.52
C ALA A 112 -43.25 -73.97 -2.59
N ASP A 113 -42.43 -74.63 -3.43
CA ASP A 113 -41.04 -74.26 -3.68
C ASP A 113 -40.93 -72.82 -4.20
N PHE A 114 -41.87 -72.41 -5.08
CA PHE A 114 -41.95 -71.04 -5.56
C PHE A 114 -42.27 -70.05 -4.43
N ASN A 115 -43.27 -70.34 -3.62
CA ASN A 115 -43.68 -69.48 -2.52
C ASN A 115 -42.56 -69.34 -1.46
N GLU A 116 -41.86 -70.42 -1.13
CA GLU A 116 -40.71 -70.43 -0.21
C GLU A 116 -39.51 -69.66 -0.78
N THR A 117 -39.19 -69.86 -2.06
CA THR A 117 -38.08 -69.16 -2.73
C THR A 117 -38.33 -67.65 -2.85
N VAL A 118 -39.59 -67.27 -3.13
CA VAL A 118 -39.97 -65.85 -3.17
C VAL A 118 -39.90 -65.24 -1.77
N ALA A 119 -40.41 -65.92 -0.74
CA ALA A 119 -40.34 -65.44 0.65
C ALA A 119 -38.88 -65.24 1.11
N THR A 120 -38.00 -66.22 0.88
CA THR A 120 -36.58 -66.14 1.25
C THR A 120 -35.81 -65.08 0.44
N LYS A 121 -36.16 -64.84 -0.82
CA LYS A 121 -35.59 -63.73 -1.60
C LYS A 121 -36.04 -62.35 -1.12
N PHE A 122 -37.29 -62.22 -0.67
CA PHE A 122 -37.74 -60.98 -0.03
C PHE A 122 -37.08 -60.79 1.35
N GLU A 123 -36.86 -61.84 2.13
CA GLU A 123 -36.10 -61.78 3.40
C GLU A 123 -34.62 -61.43 3.18
N SER A 124 -33.97 -61.94 2.12
CA SER A 124 -32.61 -61.51 1.76
C SER A 124 -32.54 -60.10 1.18
N GLN A 125 -33.64 -59.57 0.60
CA GLN A 125 -33.77 -58.14 0.35
C GLN A 125 -33.93 -57.34 1.66
N ASP A 126 -34.51 -57.92 2.71
CA ASP A 126 -34.52 -57.31 4.05
C ASP A 126 -33.14 -57.30 4.70
N GLU A 127 -32.25 -58.26 4.42
CA GLU A 127 -30.81 -58.13 4.76
C GLU A 127 -30.11 -57.06 3.92
N ALA A 128 -30.44 -56.93 2.63
CA ALA A 128 -29.94 -55.85 1.77
C ALA A 128 -30.51 -54.46 2.14
N ILE A 129 -31.70 -54.40 2.74
CA ILE A 129 -32.32 -53.21 3.33
C ILE A 129 -31.82 -52.98 4.76
N GLY A 130 -31.43 -54.02 5.49
CA GLY A 130 -30.77 -53.95 6.79
C GLY A 130 -29.39 -53.29 6.74
N ASN A 131 -28.78 -53.25 5.55
CA ASN A 131 -27.58 -52.47 5.27
C ASN A 131 -27.87 -51.00 4.87
N LYS A 132 -29.14 -50.59 4.77
CA LYS A 132 -29.49 -49.18 4.57
C LYS A 132 -29.46 -48.45 5.92
N MET A 133 -28.83 -47.28 5.92
CA MET A 133 -28.84 -46.39 7.08
C MET A 133 -30.27 -46.03 7.48
N SER A 134 -30.63 -46.28 8.74
CA SER A 134 -31.86 -45.76 9.31
C SER A 134 -31.81 -44.22 9.33
N LYS A 135 -32.95 -43.55 9.10
CA LYS A 135 -33.01 -42.08 9.19
C LYS A 135 -32.49 -41.64 10.58
N PRO A 136 -31.64 -40.60 10.68
CA PRO A 136 -31.23 -40.09 11.99
C PRO A 136 -32.45 -39.50 12.71
N GLU A 137 -32.75 -39.99 13.91
CA GLU A 137 -33.85 -39.47 14.74
C GLU A 137 -33.38 -38.57 15.90
N ASN A 138 -32.08 -38.54 16.17
CA ASN A 138 -31.48 -37.78 17.26
C ASN A 138 -30.33 -36.91 16.75
N GLU A 139 -30.15 -35.76 17.38
CA GLU A 139 -28.94 -34.95 17.22
C GLU A 139 -27.76 -35.62 17.95
N GLY A 140 -26.55 -35.49 17.39
CA GLY A 140 -25.34 -36.12 17.91
C GLY A 140 -24.12 -35.23 17.71
N SER A 141 -23.07 -35.47 18.49
CA SER A 141 -21.80 -34.72 18.44
C SER A 141 -20.66 -35.56 17.87
N SER A 142 -19.52 -34.94 17.55
CA SER A 142 -18.30 -35.66 17.17
C SER A 142 -17.69 -36.49 18.32
N GLU A 143 -18.15 -36.29 19.56
CA GLU A 143 -17.76 -37.13 20.71
C GLU A 143 -18.48 -38.49 20.66
N ASP A 144 -19.76 -38.47 20.28
CA ASP A 144 -20.63 -39.65 20.22
C ASP A 144 -20.59 -40.36 18.85
N TYR A 145 -20.37 -39.59 17.78
CA TYR A 145 -20.36 -40.03 16.38
C TYR A 145 -19.05 -39.61 15.70
N GLN A 146 -18.01 -40.43 15.86
CA GLN A 146 -16.65 -40.14 15.39
C GLN A 146 -16.46 -40.16 13.86
N TYR A 147 -17.45 -40.63 13.11
CA TYR A 147 -17.38 -40.77 11.66
C TYR A 147 -18.70 -40.32 11.01
N VAL A 148 -18.59 -39.72 9.82
CA VAL A 148 -19.71 -39.58 8.89
C VAL A 148 -19.59 -40.60 7.77
N ILE A 149 -20.66 -40.82 7.02
CA ILE A 149 -20.63 -41.70 5.84
C ILE A 149 -20.48 -40.82 4.61
N GLY A 150 -19.38 -41.02 3.88
CA GLY A 150 -19.16 -40.50 2.53
C GLY A 150 -19.58 -41.54 1.49
N MET A 151 -20.03 -41.07 0.33
CA MET A 151 -20.40 -41.90 -0.82
C MET A 151 -19.61 -41.39 -2.03
N ASP A 152 -19.03 -42.30 -2.82
CA ASP A 152 -18.36 -41.94 -4.07
C ASP A 152 -19.34 -41.83 -5.25
N GLU A 153 -18.81 -41.58 -6.46
CA GLU A 153 -19.62 -41.40 -7.68
C GLU A 153 -20.30 -42.71 -8.12
N GLU A 154 -19.72 -43.85 -7.74
CA GLU A 154 -20.21 -45.20 -8.01
C GLU A 154 -21.24 -45.70 -6.99
N GLY A 155 -21.41 -44.97 -5.86
CA GLY A 155 -22.38 -45.27 -4.81
C GLY A 155 -21.84 -46.14 -3.67
N ASP A 156 -20.54 -46.40 -3.64
CA ASP A 156 -19.88 -47.11 -2.55
C ASP A 156 -19.70 -46.19 -1.33
N VAL A 157 -19.85 -46.75 -0.13
CA VAL A 157 -19.87 -45.99 1.12
C VAL A 157 -18.62 -46.20 1.97
N ALA A 158 -18.09 -45.12 2.53
CA ALA A 158 -16.92 -45.14 3.42
C ALA A 158 -17.15 -44.31 4.69
N LYS A 159 -16.55 -44.74 5.81
CA LYS A 159 -16.49 -43.94 7.04
C LYS A 159 -15.41 -42.88 6.93
N LEU A 160 -15.80 -41.61 6.94
CA LEU A 160 -14.90 -40.46 6.97
C LEU A 160 -14.81 -39.95 8.42
N PRO A 161 -13.63 -39.65 8.97
CA PRO A 161 -13.51 -39.08 10.30
C PRO A 161 -14.33 -37.80 10.42
N ALA A 162 -15.25 -37.73 11.39
CA ALA A 162 -16.12 -36.58 11.60
C ALA A 162 -15.31 -35.30 11.87
N ASN A 163 -14.14 -35.45 12.50
CA ASN A 163 -13.22 -34.36 12.80
C ASN A 163 -12.55 -33.74 11.56
N ASP A 164 -12.62 -34.38 10.38
CA ASP A 164 -12.02 -33.84 9.14
C ASP A 164 -12.97 -32.94 8.35
N LEU A 165 -14.26 -32.98 8.67
CA LEU A 165 -15.28 -32.13 8.04
C LEU A 165 -15.24 -30.73 8.64
N GLY A 166 -15.36 -29.71 7.80
CA GLY A 166 -15.37 -28.31 8.26
C GLY A 166 -14.00 -27.69 8.53
N LYS A 167 -12.90 -28.38 8.24
CA LYS A 167 -11.52 -27.85 8.28
C LYS A 167 -11.19 -26.85 7.15
N ASN A 168 -12.19 -26.17 6.60
CA ASN A 168 -12.01 -25.21 5.51
C ASN A 168 -12.21 -23.77 6.03
N ILE A 169 -11.32 -22.86 5.66
CA ILE A 169 -11.42 -21.42 6.00
C ILE A 169 -12.58 -20.75 5.24
N GLY A 170 -13.12 -21.39 4.19
CA GLY A 170 -14.06 -20.76 3.27
C GLY A 170 -15.18 -21.67 2.78
N ASN A 171 -16.08 -22.11 3.66
CA ASN A 171 -17.42 -22.49 3.22
C ASN A 171 -18.44 -21.47 3.75
N THR A 172 -19.08 -20.77 2.79
CA THR A 172 -20.24 -19.87 2.82
C THR A 172 -20.42 -18.95 4.04
N ASP A 173 -20.30 -17.63 3.82
CA ASP A 173 -20.72 -16.52 4.71
C ASP A 173 -20.63 -16.83 6.21
N LEU A 174 -19.47 -17.28 6.67
CA LEU A 174 -19.25 -17.65 8.06
C LEU A 174 -19.46 -16.44 8.97
N GLU A 175 -20.62 -16.37 9.64
CA GLU A 175 -20.87 -15.41 10.71
C GLU A 175 -20.22 -15.93 12.00
N ILE A 176 -19.13 -15.28 12.41
CA ILE A 176 -18.39 -15.63 13.62
C ILE A 176 -19.05 -14.94 14.81
N LEU A 177 -19.91 -15.67 15.52
CA LEU A 177 -20.62 -15.16 16.72
C LEU A 177 -19.75 -15.14 17.98
N GLU A 178 -18.64 -15.88 18.00
CA GLU A 178 -17.71 -16.00 19.13
C GLU A 178 -16.25 -16.05 18.64
N PRO A 179 -15.25 -15.58 19.40
CA PRO A 179 -13.85 -15.58 18.99
C PRO A 179 -13.36 -16.98 18.57
N ARG A 180 -12.78 -17.08 17.37
CA ARG A 180 -12.14 -18.30 16.87
C ARG A 180 -10.63 -18.07 16.71
N VAL A 181 -9.85 -19.11 16.98
CA VAL A 181 -8.38 -19.07 16.86
C VAL A 181 -7.93 -20.04 15.78
N LEU A 182 -7.21 -19.52 14.79
CA LEU A 182 -6.43 -20.33 13.87
C LEU A 182 -5.01 -20.49 14.45
N ASP A 183 -4.73 -21.64 15.06
CA ASP A 183 -3.40 -21.96 15.56
C ASP A 183 -2.56 -22.61 14.46
N THR A 184 -1.49 -21.93 14.04
CA THR A 184 -0.57 -22.45 13.03
C THR A 184 0.53 -23.33 13.62
N ASN A 185 0.58 -23.50 14.95
CA ASN A 185 1.61 -24.24 15.67
C ASN A 185 3.04 -23.84 15.27
N GLY A 186 3.24 -22.54 15.03
CA GLY A 186 4.54 -21.97 14.61
C GLY A 186 4.89 -22.18 13.13
N PHE A 187 4.05 -22.88 12.35
CA PHE A 187 4.25 -23.01 10.92
C PHE A 187 3.80 -21.73 10.18
N PRO A 188 4.43 -21.38 9.03
CA PRO A 188 4.00 -20.26 8.21
C PRO A 188 2.57 -20.43 7.70
N PHE A 189 1.78 -19.35 7.76
CA PHE A 189 0.48 -19.25 7.12
C PHE A 189 0.56 -18.21 5.99
N SER A 190 0.26 -18.63 4.76
CA SER A 190 0.37 -17.80 3.55
C SER A 190 -0.96 -17.68 2.83
N ILE A 191 -1.35 -16.45 2.50
CA ILE A 191 -2.40 -16.15 1.52
C ILE A 191 -1.68 -15.63 0.25
N ALA A 192 -1.72 -16.39 -0.83
CA ALA A 192 -1.02 -16.07 -2.08
C ALA A 192 -1.92 -15.31 -3.07
N GLU A 193 -1.31 -14.68 -4.07
CA GLU A 193 -1.98 -14.07 -5.22
C GLU A 193 -3.01 -12.97 -4.87
N LEU A 194 -2.75 -12.23 -3.80
CA LEU A 194 -3.59 -11.09 -3.42
C LEU A 194 -3.58 -10.00 -4.52
N PRO A 195 -4.73 -9.39 -4.83
CA PRO A 195 -4.80 -8.30 -5.80
C PRO A 195 -4.05 -7.06 -5.30
N ASN A 196 -3.27 -6.42 -6.18
CA ASN A 196 -2.60 -5.16 -5.85
C ASN A 196 -3.62 -4.00 -5.81
N LYS A 197 -3.86 -3.46 -4.60
CA LYS A 197 -4.79 -2.35 -4.34
C LYS A 197 -4.11 -1.04 -3.99
N SER A 198 -2.82 -0.88 -4.30
CA SER A 198 -2.03 0.30 -3.91
C SER A 198 -2.54 1.65 -4.47
N THR A 199 -3.39 1.63 -5.51
CA THR A 199 -3.99 2.83 -6.12
C THR A 199 -5.48 3.01 -5.79
N ASP A 200 -6.09 2.10 -5.03
CA ASP A 200 -7.51 2.11 -4.69
C ASP A 200 -7.72 2.90 -3.39
N ALA A 201 -8.21 4.14 -3.52
CA ALA A 201 -8.38 5.06 -2.38
C ALA A 201 -9.40 4.58 -1.33
N THR A 202 -10.17 3.53 -1.60
CA THR A 202 -11.12 2.95 -0.64
C THR A 202 -10.44 2.05 0.41
N PHE A 203 -9.22 1.56 0.13
CA PHE A 203 -8.44 0.71 1.03
C PHE A 203 -7.64 1.57 2.02
N THR A 204 -8.29 2.04 3.08
CA THR A 204 -7.72 3.00 4.05
C THR A 204 -7.27 2.38 5.37
N ASP A 205 -7.61 1.10 5.59
CA ASP A 205 -7.47 0.46 6.89
C ASP A 205 -6.15 -0.31 7.02
N PHE A 206 -5.43 -0.05 8.11
CA PHE A 206 -4.27 -0.87 8.49
C PHE A 206 -4.73 -2.05 9.34
N MET A 207 -4.23 -3.26 9.04
CA MET A 207 -4.44 -4.42 9.89
C MET A 207 -3.30 -4.57 10.88
N GLY A 208 -3.62 -4.78 12.15
CA GLY A 208 -2.64 -5.05 13.21
C GLY A 208 -3.00 -6.30 13.99
N LYS A 209 -2.01 -6.87 14.70
CA LYS A 209 -2.19 -8.01 15.59
C LYS A 209 -1.81 -7.64 17.02
N ASN A 210 -2.54 -8.12 18.02
CA ASN A 210 -2.11 -8.03 19.41
C ASN A 210 -1.32 -9.28 19.85
N ALA A 211 -0.88 -9.30 21.11
CA ALA A 211 -0.08 -10.40 21.67
C ALA A 211 -0.83 -11.74 21.71
N THR A 212 -2.16 -11.73 21.82
CA THR A 212 -2.99 -12.95 21.85
C THR A 212 -3.37 -13.45 20.45
N GLY A 213 -2.86 -12.81 19.39
CA GLY A 213 -3.12 -13.22 18.01
C GLY A 213 -4.37 -12.62 17.37
N GLN A 214 -5.12 -11.76 18.07
CA GLN A 214 -6.30 -11.10 17.50
C GLN A 214 -5.85 -10.10 16.43
N VAL A 215 -6.47 -10.21 15.26
CA VAL A 215 -6.24 -9.30 14.13
C VAL A 215 -7.40 -8.31 14.05
N ALA A 216 -7.10 -7.02 13.97
CA ALA A 216 -8.10 -5.97 13.90
C ALA A 216 -7.61 -4.79 13.06
N LYS A 217 -8.54 -3.93 12.65
CA LYS A 217 -8.22 -2.61 12.12
C LYS A 217 -7.51 -1.79 13.19
N ILE A 218 -6.40 -1.18 12.83
CA ILE A 218 -5.65 -0.25 13.67
C ILE A 218 -5.63 1.13 13.04
N GLY A 219 -5.48 2.15 13.89
CA GLY A 219 -5.37 3.55 13.47
C GLY A 219 -4.05 4.19 13.90
N TYR A 220 -3.97 5.51 13.70
CA TYR A 220 -2.81 6.32 14.06
C TYR A 220 -2.24 6.07 15.48
N PRO A 221 -3.05 5.87 16.55
CA PRO A 221 -2.50 5.63 17.89
C PRO A 221 -1.60 4.40 18.00
N ALA A 222 -1.97 3.29 17.33
CA ALA A 222 -1.17 2.06 17.35
C ALA A 222 0.12 2.23 16.56
N PHE A 223 0.06 2.90 15.41
CA PHE A 223 1.24 3.24 14.61
C PHE A 223 2.21 4.15 15.39
N LYS A 224 1.68 5.18 16.06
CA LYS A 224 2.46 6.10 16.89
C LYS A 224 3.21 5.36 18.00
N LEU A 225 2.53 4.48 18.74
CA LEU A 225 3.14 3.70 19.81
C LEU A 225 4.31 2.85 19.29
N GLN A 226 4.16 2.27 18.10
CA GLN A 226 5.25 1.52 17.47
C GLN A 226 6.41 2.41 17.06
N ALA A 227 6.12 3.59 16.48
CA ALA A 227 7.14 4.56 16.08
C ALA A 227 7.90 5.15 17.27
N GLU A 228 7.27 5.27 18.45
CA GLU A 228 7.92 5.72 19.68
C GLU A 228 9.01 4.75 20.16
N ASN A 229 8.85 3.44 19.88
CA ASN A 229 9.82 2.40 20.22
C ASN A 229 11.01 2.32 19.25
N TRP A 230 11.02 3.08 18.16
CA TRP A 230 12.14 3.11 17.23
C TRP A 230 13.37 3.81 17.81
N THR A 231 14.55 3.38 17.35
CA THR A 231 15.82 4.06 17.63
C THR A 231 15.88 5.46 17.00
N SER A 232 16.78 6.31 17.50
CA SER A 232 16.97 7.67 16.93
C SER A 232 17.34 7.65 15.44
N ALA A 233 18.14 6.67 15.01
CA ALA A 233 18.53 6.52 13.60
C ALA A 233 17.33 6.15 12.71
N GLN A 234 16.49 5.19 13.15
CA GLN A 234 15.27 4.80 12.42
C GLN A 234 14.26 5.94 12.34
N LYS A 235 14.09 6.72 13.41
CA LYS A 235 13.23 7.91 13.40
C LYS A 235 13.74 8.95 12.41
N GLN A 236 15.05 9.16 12.34
CA GLN A 236 15.66 10.08 11.39
C GLN A 236 15.48 9.62 9.94
N GLU A 237 15.73 8.35 9.64
CA GLU A 237 15.54 7.76 8.32
C GLU A 237 14.08 7.85 7.85
N PHE A 238 13.13 7.47 8.71
CA PHE A 238 11.70 7.60 8.42
C PHE A 238 11.31 9.06 8.16
N THR A 239 11.83 9.99 8.96
CA THR A 239 11.60 11.43 8.76
C THR A 239 12.21 11.92 7.45
N GLN A 240 13.38 11.44 7.04
CA GLN A 240 14.00 11.80 5.76
C GLN A 240 13.19 11.30 4.56
N ILE A 241 12.64 10.09 4.63
CA ILE A 241 11.74 9.52 3.63
C ILE A 241 10.48 10.40 3.50
N LEU A 242 9.87 10.77 4.63
CA LEU A 242 8.70 11.65 4.64
C LEU A 242 9.02 13.08 4.18
N ASN A 243 10.24 13.54 4.40
CA ASN A 243 10.69 14.91 4.12
C ASN A 243 11.50 15.02 2.82
N GLY A 244 11.50 14.01 1.94
CA GLY A 244 12.08 14.07 0.60
C GLY A 244 13.56 14.46 0.50
N GLY A 245 14.37 14.21 1.53
CA GLY A 245 15.81 14.54 1.54
C GLY A 245 16.18 16.00 1.86
N PHE A 246 15.24 16.83 2.32
CA PHE A 246 15.52 18.21 2.78
C PHE A 246 16.10 18.24 4.20
N SER A 247 16.84 19.32 4.54
CA SER A 247 17.52 19.43 5.83
C SER A 247 16.52 19.38 7.01
N THR A 248 16.79 18.52 8.00
CA THR A 248 15.99 18.39 9.24
C THR A 248 16.71 18.91 10.49
N GLY A 249 18.01 19.21 10.39
CA GLY A 249 18.79 19.80 11.47
C GLY A 249 18.52 21.30 11.67
N THR A 250 18.99 21.85 12.79
CA THR A 250 18.88 23.28 13.10
C THR A 250 19.58 24.13 12.04
N MET A 251 18.85 25.08 11.45
CA MET A 251 19.41 26.06 10.50
C MET A 251 20.46 26.94 11.20
N ALA A 252 21.57 27.18 10.50
CA ALA A 252 22.59 28.14 10.94
C ALA A 252 23.10 28.93 9.74
N VAL A 253 23.21 30.25 9.87
CA VAL A 253 23.82 31.13 8.87
C VAL A 253 25.06 31.76 9.47
N ASN A 254 26.21 31.48 8.87
CA ASN A 254 27.53 31.91 9.32
C ASN A 254 28.11 33.03 8.44
N LEU A 255 27.51 33.29 7.28
CA LEU A 255 27.89 34.38 6.37
C LEU A 255 26.66 34.90 5.62
N ILE A 256 26.57 36.23 5.49
CA ILE A 256 25.70 36.93 4.55
C ILE A 256 26.61 37.75 3.64
N SER A 257 26.53 37.53 2.32
CA SER A 257 27.39 38.23 1.35
C SER A 257 26.57 38.78 0.18
N PRO A 258 26.74 40.07 -0.18
CA PRO A 258 27.49 41.09 0.55
C PRO A 258 26.83 41.45 1.89
N PRO A 259 27.61 41.80 2.93
CA PRO A 259 27.06 42.24 4.22
C PRO A 259 26.56 43.70 4.19
N ILE A 260 27.06 44.51 3.24
CA ILE A 260 26.72 45.92 3.06
C ILE A 260 26.62 46.21 1.56
N PHE A 261 25.60 46.95 1.14
CA PHE A 261 25.40 47.36 -0.25
C PHE A 261 24.61 48.67 -0.36
N GLU A 262 24.76 49.36 -1.50
CA GLU A 262 24.06 50.62 -1.76
C GLU A 262 22.55 50.42 -1.99
N LEU A 263 21.77 51.44 -1.62
CA LEU A 263 20.37 51.52 -1.95
C LEU A 263 20.20 51.77 -3.45
N GLU A 264 20.03 50.69 -4.20
CA GLU A 264 19.76 50.72 -5.63
C GLU A 264 18.35 50.19 -5.93
N ASN A 265 17.73 50.70 -7.01
CA ASN A 265 16.45 50.19 -7.49
C ASN A 265 16.64 49.04 -8.49
N ASN A 266 17.27 47.97 -8.02
CA ASN A 266 17.52 46.74 -8.77
C ASN A 266 17.48 45.53 -7.83
N ASN A 267 17.54 44.33 -8.40
CA ASN A 267 17.67 43.11 -7.61
C ASN A 267 19.13 42.96 -7.16
N ILE A 268 19.33 42.76 -5.86
CA ILE A 268 20.62 42.45 -5.27
C ILE A 268 20.63 41.00 -4.82
N TYR A 269 21.69 40.28 -5.16
CA TYR A 269 21.87 38.87 -4.80
C TYR A 269 22.57 38.78 -3.45
N LEU A 270 21.96 38.05 -2.50
CA LEU A 270 22.57 37.68 -1.24
C LEU A 270 22.87 36.18 -1.23
N VAL A 271 24.11 35.85 -0.91
CA VAL A 271 24.60 34.48 -0.68
C VAL A 271 24.69 34.25 0.82
N LEU A 272 24.01 33.21 1.28
CA LEU A 272 24.07 32.71 2.65
C LEU A 272 24.92 31.45 2.69
N ARG A 273 25.89 31.38 3.59
CA ARG A 273 26.63 30.14 3.87
C ARG A 273 26.46 29.72 5.32
N GLY A 274 26.35 28.42 5.54
CA GLY A 274 26.07 27.87 6.87
C GLY A 274 25.77 26.38 6.84
N ALA A 275 24.80 25.95 7.65
CA ALA A 275 24.39 24.55 7.77
C ALA A 275 22.88 24.41 7.73
N ASN A 276 22.40 23.27 7.21
CA ASN A 276 20.98 22.94 7.08
C ASN A 276 20.16 23.97 6.25
N LEU A 277 20.79 24.56 5.23
CA LEU A 277 20.20 25.59 4.35
C LEU A 277 19.46 25.01 3.14
N ASN A 278 19.36 23.68 2.99
CA ASN A 278 18.52 23.07 1.96
C ASN A 278 17.05 23.03 2.44
N LEU A 279 16.38 24.18 2.27
CA LEU A 279 15.03 24.40 2.81
C LEU A 279 13.96 23.59 2.05
N HIS A 280 12.95 23.12 2.78
CA HIS A 280 11.84 22.35 2.24
C HIS A 280 11.02 23.15 1.20
N PRO A 281 10.73 22.62 0.01
CA PRO A 281 10.24 23.39 -1.14
C PRO A 281 8.82 23.95 -0.93
N THR A 282 7.97 23.25 -0.18
CA THR A 282 6.55 23.60 -0.04
C THR A 282 6.28 24.69 1.00
N ASN A 283 7.17 24.82 2.01
CA ASN A 283 6.97 25.69 3.18
C ASN A 283 8.23 26.53 3.49
N ARG A 284 9.05 26.83 2.48
CA ARG A 284 10.21 27.69 2.67
C ARG A 284 9.84 29.16 2.60
N LYS A 285 10.42 29.96 3.48
CA LYS A 285 10.31 31.42 3.44
C LYS A 285 11.65 32.05 3.80
N ILE A 286 11.93 33.19 3.19
CA ILE A 286 12.94 34.13 3.65
C ILE A 286 12.24 35.46 3.87
N GLU A 287 12.22 35.90 5.11
CA GLU A 287 11.65 37.19 5.50
C GLU A 287 12.76 38.15 5.89
N ILE A 288 12.62 39.41 5.50
CA ILE A 288 13.54 40.50 5.82
C ILE A 288 12.96 41.26 7.01
N LEU A 289 13.72 41.33 8.09
CA LEU A 289 13.31 41.91 9.37
C LEU A 289 14.11 43.17 9.65
N ASN A 290 13.49 44.15 10.31
CA ASN A 290 14.25 45.23 10.95
C ASN A 290 15.17 44.65 12.03
N ALA A 291 16.45 45.02 12.02
CA ALA A 291 17.41 44.40 12.95
C ALA A 291 17.14 44.69 14.44
N THR A 292 16.48 45.81 14.76
CA THR A 292 16.20 46.22 16.15
C THR A 292 14.85 45.69 16.62
N THR A 293 13.78 45.97 15.88
CA THR A 293 12.42 45.61 16.29
C THR A 293 12.04 44.17 15.95
N GLN A 294 12.80 43.52 15.05
CA GLN A 294 12.49 42.21 14.47
C GLN A 294 11.12 42.17 13.76
N ALA A 295 10.54 43.33 13.43
CA ALA A 295 9.34 43.41 12.61
C ALA A 295 9.65 42.92 11.19
N VAL A 296 8.78 42.09 10.62
CA VAL A 296 8.87 41.65 9.22
C VAL A 296 8.51 42.83 8.32
N LEU A 297 9.43 43.20 7.43
CA LEU A 297 9.28 44.30 6.49
C LEU A 297 8.99 43.81 5.06
N ALA A 298 9.49 42.63 4.71
CA ALA A 298 9.26 42.01 3.41
C ALA A 298 9.40 40.48 3.48
N GLU A 299 8.75 39.79 2.54
CA GLU A 299 8.95 38.37 2.24
C GLU A 299 9.57 38.25 0.86
N VAL A 300 10.65 37.48 0.74
CA VAL A 300 11.30 37.19 -0.54
C VAL A 300 10.43 36.16 -1.29
N PRO A 301 9.98 36.45 -2.52
CA PRO A 301 9.26 35.51 -3.35
C PRO A 301 10.00 34.18 -3.51
N VAL A 302 9.28 33.06 -3.43
CA VAL A 302 9.86 31.70 -3.50
C VAL A 302 10.62 31.46 -4.82
N SER A 303 10.21 32.11 -5.92
CA SER A 303 10.90 32.06 -7.21
C SER A 303 12.27 32.73 -7.22
N GLN A 304 12.58 33.54 -6.20
CA GLN A 304 13.86 34.23 -6.04
C GLN A 304 14.77 33.53 -5.02
N ILE A 305 14.40 32.33 -4.56
CA ILE A 305 15.16 31.54 -3.58
C ILE A 305 15.70 30.28 -4.25
N GLN A 306 17.03 30.15 -4.23
CA GLN A 306 17.76 28.98 -4.72
C GLN A 306 18.45 28.29 -3.54
N THR A 307 18.12 27.01 -3.31
CA THR A 307 18.81 26.15 -2.33
C THR A 307 19.68 25.13 -3.05
N TYR A 308 20.65 24.58 -2.32
CA TYR A 308 21.56 23.56 -2.84
C TYR A 308 21.51 22.30 -1.97
N ALA A 309 21.62 21.13 -2.60
CA ALA A 309 21.52 19.85 -1.92
C ALA A 309 22.58 19.64 -0.81
N SER A 310 23.72 20.33 -0.91
CA SER A 310 24.76 20.31 0.14
C SER A 310 24.26 20.85 1.48
N GLY A 311 23.21 21.68 1.49
CA GLY A 311 22.71 22.35 2.68
C GLY A 311 23.69 23.36 3.30
N THR A 312 24.77 23.70 2.59
CA THR A 312 25.81 24.63 3.05
C THR A 312 25.68 26.02 2.47
N GLU A 313 24.87 26.18 1.42
CA GLU A 313 24.68 27.42 0.68
C GLU A 313 23.20 27.60 0.34
N LEU A 314 22.77 28.87 0.36
CA LEU A 314 21.50 29.34 -0.16
C LEU A 314 21.75 30.68 -0.83
N VAL A 315 21.18 30.90 -2.01
CA VAL A 315 21.23 32.19 -2.70
C VAL A 315 19.81 32.70 -2.86
N PHE A 316 19.60 33.98 -2.61
CA PHE A 316 18.36 34.64 -3.01
C PHE A 316 18.65 36.02 -3.57
N PHE A 317 17.69 36.58 -4.31
CA PHE A 317 17.75 37.96 -4.75
C PHE A 317 16.45 38.68 -4.44
N TYR A 318 16.54 39.98 -4.19
CA TYR A 318 15.38 40.80 -3.88
C TYR A 318 15.67 42.25 -4.28
N ASN A 319 14.63 43.04 -4.58
CA ASN A 319 14.78 44.48 -4.77
C ASN A 319 14.53 45.16 -3.42
N PHE A 320 15.60 45.63 -2.79
CA PHE A 320 15.56 46.19 -1.44
C PHE A 320 15.20 47.69 -1.41
N TYR A 321 14.92 48.32 -2.55
CA TYR A 321 14.72 49.76 -2.66
C TYR A 321 13.62 50.32 -1.75
N SER A 322 12.51 49.58 -1.62
CA SER A 322 11.37 49.98 -0.79
C SER A 322 11.64 49.90 0.72
N LEU A 323 12.67 49.16 1.13
CA LEU A 323 13.07 49.05 2.54
C LEU A 323 13.82 50.30 3.00
N GLY A 324 14.57 50.93 2.08
CA GLY A 324 15.40 52.10 2.37
C GLY A 324 16.69 51.78 3.12
N VAL A 325 17.46 52.83 3.42
CA VAL A 325 18.70 52.74 4.20
C VAL A 325 18.40 52.23 5.61
N GLY A 326 19.15 51.23 6.07
CA GLY A 326 18.93 50.64 7.38
C GLY A 326 19.70 49.34 7.62
N THR A 327 19.52 48.77 8.81
CA THR A 327 20.12 47.49 9.22
C THR A 327 19.04 46.43 9.36
N TYR A 328 19.28 45.26 8.77
CA TYR A 328 18.28 44.21 8.61
C TYR A 328 18.80 42.83 9.00
N LYS A 329 17.87 41.94 9.31
CA LYS A 329 18.08 40.50 9.58
C LYS A 329 17.25 39.65 8.64
N LEU A 330 17.58 38.37 8.56
CA LEU A 330 16.77 37.40 7.83
C LEU A 330 16.11 36.41 8.80
N ARG A 331 14.87 36.03 8.50
CA ARG A 331 14.22 34.87 9.10
C ARG A 331 14.01 33.82 8.03
N LEU A 332 14.64 32.67 8.21
CA LEU A 332 14.54 31.52 7.34
C LEU A 332 13.51 30.56 7.93
N THR A 333 12.55 30.13 7.13
CA THR A 333 11.57 29.10 7.50
C THR A 333 11.77 27.89 6.61
N SER A 334 11.75 26.69 7.21
CA SER A 334 11.75 25.40 6.51
C SER A 334 10.77 24.46 7.21
N GLY A 335 9.63 24.20 6.57
CA GLY A 335 8.57 23.40 7.18
C GLY A 335 7.96 24.13 8.39
N VAL A 336 8.08 23.52 9.57
CA VAL A 336 7.61 24.11 10.85
C VAL A 336 8.70 24.84 11.62
N SER A 337 9.96 24.79 11.14
CA SER A 337 11.11 25.40 11.82
C SER A 337 11.37 26.80 11.28
N ALA A 338 11.61 27.75 12.17
CA ALA A 338 12.01 29.12 11.84
C ALA A 338 13.30 29.51 12.57
N TYR A 339 14.20 30.19 11.87
CA TYR A 339 15.50 30.63 12.37
C TYR A 339 15.73 32.09 11.99
N VAL A 340 16.04 32.95 12.97
CA VAL A 340 16.44 34.33 12.74
C VAL A 340 17.96 34.40 12.77
N THR A 341 18.56 35.04 11.77
CA THR A 341 20.02 35.17 11.68
C THR A 341 20.60 35.93 12.87
N SER A 342 21.73 35.45 13.39
CA SER A 342 22.55 36.23 14.32
C SER A 342 23.18 37.44 13.62
N LEU A 343 23.56 37.25 12.36
CA LEU A 343 24.16 38.26 11.47
C LEU A 343 23.13 39.27 10.94
N ASN A 344 23.61 40.50 10.73
CA ASN A 344 22.89 41.58 10.06
C ASN A 344 23.46 41.80 8.66
N PHE A 345 22.66 42.39 7.78
CA PHE A 345 23.15 43.10 6.59
C PHE A 345 22.67 44.55 6.61
N GLN A 346 23.35 45.43 5.88
CA GLN A 346 23.04 46.86 5.85
C GLN A 346 22.83 47.37 4.43
N ILE A 347 21.84 48.24 4.29
CA ILE A 347 21.61 49.04 3.10
C ILE A 347 22.05 50.46 3.42
N VAL A 348 22.96 51.01 2.61
CA VAL A 348 23.55 52.34 2.80
C VAL A 348 23.21 53.26 1.63
N SER A 349 23.27 54.58 1.83
CA SER A 349 22.96 55.52 0.75
C SER A 349 24.01 55.54 -0.35
N LYS A 350 25.26 55.25 -0.02
CA LYS A 350 26.41 55.31 -0.93
C LYS A 350 27.60 54.55 -0.34
N ILE A 351 28.38 53.90 -1.18
CA ILE A 351 29.68 53.30 -0.86
C ILE A 351 30.76 54.09 -1.61
N THR A 352 31.82 54.49 -0.91
CA THR A 352 32.97 55.16 -1.53
C THR A 352 34.21 54.29 -1.35
N ASN A 353 34.67 53.67 -2.43
CA ASN A 353 35.88 52.83 -2.40
C ASN A 353 37.13 53.67 -2.09
N ILE A 354 38.00 53.14 -1.23
CA ILE A 354 39.30 53.75 -0.93
C ILE A 354 40.25 53.52 -2.11
N ASP A 355 40.95 54.57 -2.54
CA ASP A 355 41.99 54.45 -3.57
C ASP A 355 43.29 53.88 -2.97
N LEU A 356 43.44 52.57 -3.10
CA LEU A 356 44.61 51.85 -2.61
C LEU A 356 45.89 52.18 -3.39
N LYS A 357 45.83 52.78 -4.59
CA LYS A 357 47.04 53.11 -5.36
C LYS A 357 47.91 54.17 -4.68
N THR A 358 47.29 55.03 -3.89
CA THR A 358 47.96 56.06 -3.09
C THR A 358 48.38 55.57 -1.72
N ASN A 359 48.08 54.31 -1.37
CA ASN A 359 48.48 53.76 -0.09
C ASN A 359 49.99 53.55 -0.05
N VAL A 360 50.62 54.00 1.05
CA VAL A 360 52.05 53.86 1.28
C VAL A 360 52.25 53.26 2.65
N PHE A 361 53.15 52.29 2.77
CA PHE A 361 53.53 51.72 4.06
C PHE A 361 54.83 52.37 4.56
N ASP A 362 54.76 52.96 5.75
CA ASP A 362 55.93 53.31 6.55
C ASP A 362 56.45 52.04 7.23
N ILE A 363 57.72 51.69 7.00
CA ILE A 363 58.30 50.40 7.38
C ILE A 363 59.51 50.63 8.29
N LEU A 364 59.52 49.95 9.43
CA LEU A 364 60.64 49.88 10.35
C LEU A 364 61.14 48.44 10.46
N THR A 365 62.45 48.27 10.41
CA THR A 365 63.12 46.97 10.60
C THR A 365 64.42 47.12 11.38
N SER A 366 64.75 46.15 12.25
CA SER A 366 66.03 46.10 12.98
C SER A 366 67.10 45.21 12.30
N TYR A 367 66.76 44.52 11.22
CA TYR A 367 67.66 43.64 10.46
C TYR A 367 67.41 43.74 8.94
N PRO A 368 68.41 43.47 8.08
CA PRO A 368 68.23 43.44 6.64
C PRO A 368 67.55 42.14 6.21
N ASN A 369 66.25 42.01 6.47
CA ASN A 369 65.43 40.92 5.94
C ASN A 369 65.04 41.20 4.48
N THR A 370 64.79 40.14 3.70
CA THR A 370 64.31 40.25 2.31
C THR A 370 62.85 40.70 2.31
N LEU A 371 62.65 42.01 2.23
CA LEU A 371 61.34 42.61 2.01
C LEU A 371 60.99 42.51 0.52
N SER A 372 59.90 41.82 0.19
CA SER A 372 59.35 41.82 -1.17
C SER A 372 58.06 42.63 -1.17
N TYR A 373 58.07 43.79 -1.82
CA TYR A 373 56.87 44.59 -2.07
C TYR A 373 56.16 44.05 -3.31
N GLY A 374 55.03 43.39 -3.13
CA GLY A 374 54.05 43.26 -4.21
C GLY A 374 53.02 44.34 -3.99
N THR A 375 53.02 45.44 -4.75
CA THR A 375 51.92 46.42 -4.85
C THR A 375 51.48 47.24 -3.58
N PRO A 376 50.86 48.43 -3.75
CA PRO A 376 50.36 49.30 -2.65
C PRO A 376 49.35 48.69 -1.67
N ASP A 377 48.75 47.57 -2.01
CA ASP A 377 47.71 46.89 -1.26
C ASP A 377 48.19 45.60 -0.58
N THR A 378 49.45 45.18 -0.79
CA THR A 378 49.98 43.96 -0.18
C THR A 378 51.31 44.22 0.54
N VAL A 379 51.42 43.67 1.75
CA VAL A 379 52.69 43.60 2.49
C VAL A 379 53.07 42.15 2.66
N VAL A 380 54.25 41.78 2.16
CA VAL A 380 54.86 40.47 2.37
C VAL A 380 56.12 40.64 3.18
N PHE A 381 56.19 39.95 4.31
CA PHE A 381 57.35 39.89 5.17
C PHE A 381 57.80 38.45 5.28
N GLU A 382 59.02 38.19 4.82
CA GLU A 382 59.71 36.94 5.09
C GLU A 382 60.72 37.15 6.21
N ASN A 383 60.54 36.42 7.29
CA ASN A 383 61.48 36.37 8.38
C ASN A 383 62.25 35.05 8.34
N GLU A 384 63.56 35.11 8.24
CA GLU A 384 64.44 33.97 8.55
C GLU A 384 65.06 34.20 9.93
N ILE A 385 65.55 33.15 10.60
CA ILE A 385 66.21 33.31 11.91
C ILE A 385 67.50 34.12 11.70
N GLN A 386 67.46 35.41 12.00
CA GLN A 386 68.62 36.30 11.93
C GLN A 386 69.20 36.66 13.31
N GLY A 387 68.68 36.06 14.39
CA GLY A 387 69.07 36.32 15.78
C GLY A 387 68.25 35.53 16.81
N SER A 388 68.29 35.93 18.09
CA SER A 388 67.47 35.31 19.14
C SER A 388 65.98 35.63 18.97
N VAL A 389 65.11 34.71 19.40
CA VAL A 389 63.65 34.92 19.44
C VAL A 389 63.34 36.15 20.31
N THR A 390 62.52 37.07 19.82
CA THR A 390 62.19 38.34 20.51
C THR A 390 60.71 38.44 20.83
N SER A 391 60.37 38.94 22.02
CA SER A 391 58.96 39.19 22.42
C SER A 391 58.44 40.54 21.92
N THR A 392 59.26 41.31 21.20
CA THR A 392 58.91 42.57 20.55
C THR A 392 59.08 42.44 19.03
N PRO A 393 58.29 43.19 18.24
CA PRO A 393 58.42 43.18 16.80
C PRO A 393 59.80 43.68 16.35
N ILE A 394 60.43 42.96 15.43
CA ILE A 394 61.64 43.40 14.70
C ILE A 394 61.29 44.05 13.37
N PHE A 395 60.04 43.88 12.94
CA PHE A 395 59.44 44.48 11.75
C PHE A 395 58.11 45.13 12.13
N SER A 396 57.89 46.34 11.65
CA SER A 396 56.61 47.06 11.79
C SER A 396 56.31 47.84 10.51
N ALA A 397 55.18 47.53 9.87
CA ALA A 397 54.66 48.29 8.74
C ALA A 397 53.35 48.97 9.14
N LYS A 398 53.23 50.25 8.79
CA LYS A 398 52.03 51.06 9.03
C LYS A 398 51.60 51.70 7.71
N SER A 399 50.37 51.49 7.29
CA SER A 399 49.84 52.16 6.10
C SER A 399 49.64 53.67 6.34
N SER A 400 49.54 54.45 5.26
CA SER A 400 48.94 55.78 5.31
C SER A 400 47.51 55.70 5.89
N GLU A 401 46.95 56.84 6.30
CA GLU A 401 45.56 56.91 6.76
C GLU A 401 44.63 56.43 5.63
N LEU A 402 43.85 55.39 5.92
CA LEU A 402 42.92 54.76 4.96
C LEU A 402 41.49 55.23 5.18
N PHE A 403 41.13 55.50 6.44
CA PHE A 403 39.79 55.91 6.82
C PHE A 403 39.89 57.12 7.74
N ALA A 404 39.19 58.20 7.41
CA ALA A 404 39.25 59.42 8.20
C ALA A 404 38.48 59.26 9.52
N MET A 405 38.77 60.16 10.47
CA MET A 405 38.07 60.20 11.75
C MET A 405 36.56 60.38 11.54
N GLY A 406 35.76 59.55 12.20
CA GLY A 406 34.30 59.63 12.19
C GLY A 406 33.62 58.85 11.05
N GLU A 407 34.34 58.47 10.00
CA GLU A 407 33.78 57.69 8.89
C GLU A 407 33.42 56.27 9.33
N ASP A 408 32.31 55.74 8.81
CA ASP A 408 32.00 54.32 8.88
C ASP A 408 32.64 53.62 7.68
N TRP A 409 33.22 52.46 7.93
CA TRP A 409 34.10 51.84 6.95
C TRP A 409 34.12 50.33 7.04
N TYR A 410 34.43 49.72 5.91
CA TYR A 410 34.61 48.30 5.71
C TYR A 410 36.03 48.05 5.19
N LEU A 411 36.70 47.07 5.79
CA LEU A 411 37.99 46.59 5.35
C LEU A 411 37.99 45.07 5.34
N GLU A 412 38.37 44.47 4.21
CA GLU A 412 38.57 43.04 4.07
C GLU A 412 40.04 42.76 3.73
N LEU A 413 40.69 41.98 4.58
CA LEU A 413 42.08 41.58 4.46
C LEU A 413 42.16 40.09 4.16
N LEU A 414 42.88 39.70 3.13
CA LEU A 414 43.34 38.33 2.94
C LEU A 414 44.69 38.19 3.63
N ILE A 415 44.75 37.34 4.65
CA ILE A 415 45.97 37.07 5.42
C ILE A 415 46.44 35.67 5.05
N ASP A 416 47.73 35.52 4.81
CA ASP A 416 48.37 34.22 4.66
C ASP A 416 49.69 34.19 5.45
N ASN A 417 49.75 33.29 6.43
CA ASN A 417 50.89 33.09 7.31
C ASN A 417 51.37 31.64 7.18
N SER A 418 52.43 31.40 6.40
CA SER A 418 53.04 30.08 6.34
C SER A 418 54.10 29.94 7.44
N PHE A 419 53.87 29.05 8.40
CA PHE A 419 54.83 28.73 9.47
C PHE A 419 54.82 27.25 9.86
N ALA A 420 55.98 26.73 10.29
CA ALA A 420 56.13 25.42 10.94
C ALA A 420 56.27 25.60 12.46
N ALA A 421 55.28 25.10 13.23
CA ALA A 421 55.07 25.35 14.66
C ALA A 421 56.25 25.01 15.59
N ILE A 422 56.81 25.97 16.35
CA ILE A 422 57.59 25.69 17.57
C ILE A 422 57.69 26.93 18.49
N SER A 423 56.80 27.10 19.49
CA SER A 423 57.13 27.60 20.85
C SER A 423 55.88 27.70 21.75
N PRO A 424 55.89 27.21 23.01
CA PRO A 424 54.74 27.23 23.92
C PRO A 424 54.50 28.58 24.63
N THR A 425 55.18 29.65 24.20
CA THR A 425 55.22 30.91 24.97
C THR A 425 54.33 31.98 24.34
N SER A 426 53.36 32.47 25.11
CA SER A 426 52.22 33.32 24.69
C SER A 426 52.57 34.77 24.28
N ASN A 427 53.85 35.13 24.22
CA ASN A 427 54.30 36.53 24.06
C ASN A 427 54.91 36.82 22.69
N TYR A 428 54.89 35.84 21.80
CA TYR A 428 55.62 35.84 20.54
C TYR A 428 54.61 35.74 19.39
N HIS A 429 53.84 36.80 19.08
CA HIS A 429 52.76 36.75 18.08
C HIS A 429 52.94 37.80 16.98
N SER A 430 52.77 37.41 15.72
CA SER A 430 52.68 38.37 14.62
C SER A 430 51.31 39.03 14.71
N ARG A 431 51.24 40.35 14.50
CA ARG A 431 50.00 41.11 14.68
C ARG A 431 49.64 41.84 13.42
N ILE A 432 48.41 41.69 12.97
CA ILE A 432 47.84 42.49 11.90
C ILE A 432 46.48 43.03 12.31
N GLY A 433 46.18 44.25 11.93
CA GLY A 433 44.85 44.80 12.15
C GLY A 433 44.82 46.29 11.92
N VAL A 434 43.82 46.90 12.54
CA VAL A 434 43.49 48.31 12.38
C VAL A 434 43.86 49.07 13.63
N GLY A 435 44.41 50.25 13.43
CA GLY A 435 44.85 51.11 14.51
C GLY A 435 44.72 52.58 14.16
N TYR A 436 44.82 53.43 15.18
CA TYR A 436 44.70 54.86 14.98
C TYR A 436 45.89 55.38 14.16
N SER A 437 45.62 56.13 13.10
CA SER A 437 46.61 56.74 12.22
C SER A 437 47.54 57.71 12.94
N SER A 438 47.12 58.29 14.07
CA SER A 438 47.98 59.10 14.93
C SER A 438 49.03 58.28 15.72
N THR A 439 48.88 56.95 15.79
CA THR A 439 49.84 56.08 16.52
C THR A 439 51.17 56.05 15.78
N VAL A 440 52.26 56.32 16.49
CA VAL A 440 53.62 56.27 15.95
C VAL A 440 53.98 54.84 15.56
N ASN A 441 54.54 54.66 14.36
CA ASN A 441 55.09 53.37 13.95
C ASN A 441 56.40 53.12 14.72
N GLN A 442 56.53 51.96 15.36
CA GLN A 442 57.69 51.64 16.20
C GLN A 442 57.89 50.12 16.30
N LEU A 443 59.13 49.70 16.62
CA LEU A 443 59.48 48.31 16.91
C LEU A 443 59.05 47.88 18.33
N ALA A 444 57.82 48.22 18.69
CA ALA A 444 57.15 47.82 19.90
C ALA A 444 55.66 47.59 19.59
N TYR A 445 55.04 46.60 20.24
CA TYR A 445 53.62 46.35 20.02
C TYR A 445 52.77 47.53 20.48
N SER A 446 51.97 48.08 19.57
CA SER A 446 51.02 49.14 19.90
C SER A 446 49.75 48.56 20.56
N GLN A 447 49.07 49.40 21.35
CA GLN A 447 47.77 49.08 21.95
C GLN A 447 46.65 49.45 20.97
N LEU A 448 46.44 48.63 19.93
CA LEU A 448 45.37 48.83 18.93
C LEU A 448 44.55 47.54 18.74
N ASN A 449 43.64 47.54 17.77
CA ASN A 449 42.78 46.40 17.45
C ASN A 449 43.51 45.45 16.50
N TYR A 450 44.12 44.41 17.08
CA TYR A 450 44.91 43.44 16.35
C TYR A 450 44.32 42.05 16.38
N LEU A 451 44.50 41.34 15.28
CA LEU A 451 44.57 39.90 15.24
C LEU A 451 46.01 39.48 15.45
N ALA A 452 46.24 38.76 16.54
CA ALA A 452 47.49 38.10 16.84
C ALA A 452 47.44 36.68 16.25
N THR A 453 48.39 36.35 15.38
CA THR A 453 48.58 34.97 14.94
C THR A 453 49.51 34.26 15.93
N ASN A 454 49.09 33.08 16.38
CA ASN A 454 49.88 32.20 17.24
C ASN A 454 49.95 30.80 16.62
N THR A 455 51.08 30.11 16.80
CA THR A 455 51.25 28.71 16.42
C THR A 455 51.74 27.92 17.63
N SER A 456 50.94 26.93 18.05
CA SER A 456 51.30 26.00 19.13
C SER A 456 51.59 24.61 18.54
N TYR A 457 52.23 23.72 19.31
CA TYR A 457 52.46 22.31 18.91
C TYR A 457 51.16 21.57 18.52
N SER A 458 50.00 22.08 18.94
CA SER A 458 48.65 21.58 18.67
C SER A 458 47.92 22.25 17.49
N GLY A 459 48.63 23.05 16.68
CA GLY A 459 48.04 23.84 15.58
C GLY A 459 48.07 25.34 15.87
N GLY A 460 48.02 26.16 14.82
CA GLY A 460 47.98 27.62 14.90
C GLY A 460 46.57 28.20 14.86
N GLY A 461 46.45 29.47 15.24
CA GLY A 461 45.18 30.16 15.37
C GLY A 461 45.30 31.68 15.32
N ILE A 462 44.21 32.32 14.87
CA ILE A 462 44.02 33.76 14.93
C ILE A 462 43.35 34.07 16.28
N GLY A 463 43.99 34.90 17.11
CA GLY A 463 43.42 35.38 18.38
C GLY A 463 43.31 36.91 18.40
N LYS A 464 42.18 37.44 18.88
CA LYS A 464 42.02 38.91 19.08
C LYS A 464 42.91 39.37 20.24
N LYS A 465 43.73 40.42 20.03
CA LYS A 465 44.46 41.16 21.07
C LYS A 465 43.98 42.61 21.05
N LEU A 466 43.55 43.07 22.22
CA LEU A 466 42.89 44.36 22.37
C LEU A 466 43.52 45.14 23.52
N LEU A 467 44.00 46.36 23.27
CA LEU A 467 44.34 47.37 24.29
C LEU A 467 45.06 46.80 25.55
N GLY A 468 45.87 45.74 25.40
CA GLY A 468 46.57 45.06 26.51
C GLY A 468 45.92 43.78 27.08
N THR A 469 44.62 43.53 26.91
CA THR A 469 43.92 42.31 27.40
C THR A 469 44.01 41.10 26.44
N SER A 470 44.20 39.88 26.98
CA SER A 470 44.26 38.58 26.26
C SER A 470 42.86 37.94 26.13
N THR A 471 42.55 36.89 25.36
CA THR A 471 42.79 36.40 23.98
C THR A 471 41.70 35.33 23.78
N VAL A 472 40.89 35.36 22.73
CA VAL A 472 40.06 34.20 22.36
C VAL A 472 40.80 33.45 21.25
N TYR A 473 41.18 32.20 21.52
CA TYR A 473 41.95 31.35 20.60
C TYR A 473 41.01 30.56 19.69
N VAL A 474 41.28 30.56 18.38
CA VAL A 474 40.51 29.81 17.39
C VAL A 474 41.46 28.88 16.63
N PRO A 475 41.24 27.55 16.61
CA PRO A 475 42.10 26.64 15.86
C PRO A 475 41.83 26.72 14.34
N ASN A 476 42.84 27.19 13.56
CA ASN A 476 43.02 27.17 12.09
C ASN A 476 41.94 27.79 11.16
N PRO A 477 42.32 28.28 9.94
CA PRO A 477 43.57 28.10 9.21
C PRO A 477 44.55 29.28 9.30
N LEU A 478 45.82 28.97 9.04
CA LEU A 478 46.96 29.86 8.86
C LEU A 478 46.81 30.89 7.71
N SER A 479 45.73 30.79 6.94
CA SER A 479 45.38 31.70 5.85
C SER A 479 43.86 31.90 5.82
N GLY A 480 43.37 33.12 5.59
CA GLY A 480 41.93 33.40 5.55
C GLY A 480 41.58 34.88 5.38
N SER A 481 40.33 35.14 4.99
CA SER A 481 39.77 36.49 4.94
C SER A 481 39.34 36.94 6.34
N VAL A 482 39.69 38.18 6.67
CA VAL A 482 39.25 38.88 7.87
C VAL A 482 38.56 40.16 7.46
N ILE A 483 37.38 40.37 8.02
CA ILE A 483 36.57 41.54 7.75
C ILE A 483 36.53 42.41 9.01
N PHE A 484 36.82 43.69 8.85
CA PHE A 484 36.64 44.74 9.85
C PHE A 484 35.54 45.68 9.37
N ILE A 485 34.56 45.95 10.23
CA ILE A 485 33.44 46.84 9.96
C ILE A 485 33.33 47.81 11.13
N LYS A 486 33.51 49.10 10.88
CA LYS A 486 33.31 50.15 11.88
C LYS A 486 32.01 50.89 11.57
N GLN A 487 31.14 50.98 12.57
CA GLN A 487 29.84 51.66 12.52
C GLN A 487 29.66 52.53 13.76
N GLY A 488 29.60 53.84 13.60
CA GLY A 488 29.66 54.79 14.70
C GLY A 488 30.87 54.52 15.60
N ASN A 489 30.63 54.20 16.87
CA ASN A 489 31.68 53.83 17.82
C ASN A 489 31.88 52.31 17.92
N LEU A 490 31.23 51.47 17.12
CA LEU A 490 31.35 50.02 17.20
C LEU A 490 32.28 49.49 16.10
N LEU A 491 33.34 48.80 16.48
CA LEU A 491 34.18 48.01 15.58
C LEU A 491 33.80 46.53 15.69
N THR A 492 33.37 45.95 14.58
CA THR A 492 33.09 44.52 14.42
C THR A 492 34.17 43.86 13.58
N VAL A 493 34.66 42.71 14.01
CA VAL A 493 35.69 41.91 13.34
C VAL A 493 35.13 40.51 13.13
N ILE A 494 35.18 40.03 11.88
CA ILE A 494 34.69 38.72 11.47
C ILE A 494 35.86 37.93 10.90
N SER A 495 36.04 36.70 11.38
CA SER A 495 37.03 35.76 10.85
C SER A 495 36.46 34.34 10.90
N GLY A 496 36.29 33.72 9.72
CA GLY A 496 35.60 32.44 9.61
C GLY A 496 34.17 32.51 10.17
N THR A 497 33.85 31.65 11.15
CA THR A 497 32.54 31.63 11.83
C THR A 497 32.46 32.55 13.05
N GLN A 498 33.56 33.22 13.42
CA GLN A 498 33.66 34.00 14.64
C GLN A 498 33.39 35.48 14.36
N THR A 499 32.63 36.11 15.24
CA THR A 499 32.34 37.55 15.21
C THR A 499 32.67 38.15 16.57
N TRP A 500 33.45 39.23 16.57
CA TRP A 500 33.79 40.03 17.75
C TRP A 500 33.35 41.47 17.52
N SER A 501 32.79 42.13 18.53
CA SER A 501 32.40 43.54 18.43
C SER A 501 32.85 44.30 19.67
N GLU A 502 33.19 45.58 19.51
CA GLU A 502 33.66 46.42 20.61
C GLU A 502 33.44 47.90 20.36
N THR A 503 33.21 48.65 21.43
CA THR A 503 33.14 50.10 21.37
C THR A 503 34.53 50.75 21.37
N ILE A 504 34.86 51.46 20.31
CA ILE A 504 36.05 52.31 20.18
C ILE A 504 35.68 53.76 20.53
N SER A 505 36.56 54.47 21.23
CA SER A 505 36.25 55.77 21.84
C SER A 505 37.21 56.90 21.44
N ASN A 506 38.11 56.66 20.49
CA ASN A 506 39.16 57.64 20.15
C ASN A 506 38.86 58.40 18.85
N ASN A 507 39.29 59.67 18.82
CA ASN A 507 39.08 60.62 17.73
C ASN A 507 40.31 60.68 16.81
N SER A 508 40.55 59.64 16.02
CA SER A 508 41.60 59.62 15.00
C SER A 508 41.13 58.82 13.78
N GLY A 509 41.75 59.07 12.62
CA GLY A 509 41.63 58.17 11.47
C GLY A 509 42.25 56.80 11.74
N TYR A 510 42.07 55.87 10.80
CA TYR A 510 42.51 54.49 10.90
C TYR A 510 43.51 54.11 9.79
N SER A 511 44.55 53.40 10.21
CA SER A 511 45.58 52.79 9.36
C SER A 511 45.69 51.30 9.66
N ILE A 512 46.21 50.55 8.70
CA ILE A 512 46.57 49.15 8.90
C ILE A 512 47.97 49.08 9.48
N PHE A 513 48.15 48.17 10.41
CA PHE A 513 49.44 47.88 11.02
C PHE A 513 49.74 46.39 10.90
N LEU A 514 50.99 46.07 10.59
CA LEU A 514 51.56 44.73 10.61
C LEU A 514 52.83 44.75 11.45
N GLN A 515 52.89 43.95 12.52
CA GLN A 515 54.03 43.91 13.44
C GLN A 515 54.48 42.47 13.66
N VAL A 516 55.73 42.17 13.27
CA VAL A 516 56.26 40.80 13.28
C VAL A 516 57.53 40.73 14.14
N PRO A 517 57.56 39.86 15.17
CA PRO A 517 58.76 39.60 15.99
C PRO A 517 59.71 38.60 15.36
N ASN A 518 60.89 38.41 15.96
CA ASN A 518 61.81 37.38 15.54
C ASN A 518 61.38 35.98 16.02
N ARG A 519 61.67 34.95 15.22
CA ARG A 519 61.23 33.57 15.45
C ARG A 519 62.38 32.58 15.43
N SER A 520 62.11 31.37 15.90
CA SER A 520 63.03 30.23 15.87
C SER A 520 62.98 29.41 14.59
N GLN A 521 62.17 29.80 13.58
CA GLN A 521 62.12 29.24 12.22
C GLN A 521 61.64 30.29 11.22
N LYS A 522 61.78 29.99 9.92
CA LYS A 522 61.32 30.87 8.84
C LYS A 522 59.79 31.08 8.94
N GLU A 523 59.34 32.33 8.93
CA GLU A 523 57.93 32.73 8.88
C GLU A 523 57.73 33.61 7.65
N THR A 524 56.81 33.24 6.75
CA THR A 524 56.32 34.15 5.71
C THR A 524 54.95 34.64 6.14
N PHE A 525 54.85 35.95 6.37
CA PHE A 525 53.60 36.63 6.68
C PHE A 525 53.23 37.52 5.50
N SER A 526 52.04 37.34 4.96
CA SER A 526 51.49 38.22 3.94
C SER A 526 50.10 38.71 4.31
N ALA A 527 49.81 39.95 3.89
CA ALA A 527 48.49 40.54 4.02
C ALA A 527 48.18 41.39 2.81
N GLN A 528 47.01 41.16 2.21
CA GLN A 528 46.50 41.87 1.06
C GLN A 528 45.15 42.52 1.40
N ILE A 529 44.96 43.77 1.01
CA ILE A 529 43.67 44.46 1.09
C ILE A 529 42.81 44.01 -0.11
N ILE A 530 41.70 43.33 0.17
CA ILE A 530 40.77 42.83 -0.86
C ILE A 530 39.67 43.84 -1.15
N LYS A 531 39.15 44.49 -0.09
CA LYS A 531 38.16 45.56 -0.18
C LYS A 531 38.42 46.59 0.90
N ALA A 532 38.30 47.87 0.54
CA ALA A 532 38.31 48.97 1.48
C ALA A 532 37.36 50.05 0.98
N TYR A 533 36.37 50.43 1.79
CA TYR A 533 35.42 51.49 1.42
C TYR A 533 34.80 52.13 2.66
N THR A 534 34.31 53.36 2.50
CA THR A 534 33.49 54.06 3.48
C THR A 534 32.02 54.02 3.06
N PHE A 535 31.10 54.14 4.02
CA PHE A 535 29.66 54.04 3.78
C PHE A 535 28.80 54.85 4.76
#